data_AF-A0A2M8R3Y3-F1
#
_entry.id   AF-A0A2M8R3Y3-F1
#
_cell.length_a   1.000
_cell.length_b   1.000
_cell.length_c   1.000
_cell.angle_alpha   90.00
_cell.angle_beta   90.00
_cell.angle_gamma   90.00
#
_symmetry.space_group_name_H-M   'P 1'
#
loop_
_entity.id
_entity.type
_entity.pdbx_description
1 polymer ?
#
loop_
_entity_poly.entity_id
_entity_poly.type
_entity_poly.pdbx_seq_one_letter_code
_entity_poly.pdbx_strand_id
1 'polypeptide(L)'
;MGRHKAIVLAIAMLAGGIGYTRQADAQTFQTYRCADGTQFIVGFYDYDKRAFLQIDGDPVTLAQRPAVSGARYSGAGITLVIGKTGATTVKHLKRPVTACAVI
;
A
#
# COMPACT_ATOMS: atom_id res chain seq x y z
N MET A 1 30.90 19.26 44.51
CA MET A 1 31.07 19.09 43.03
C MET A 1 30.32 17.89 42.44
N GLY A 2 29.15 17.47 42.98
CA GLY A 2 28.44 16.26 42.49
C GLY A 2 27.08 16.52 41.84
N ARG A 3 26.35 17.54 42.30
CA ARG A 3 24.95 17.78 41.93
C ARG A 3 24.80 18.33 40.50
N HIS A 4 25.69 19.24 40.09
CA HIS A 4 25.69 19.78 38.72
C HIS A 4 26.04 18.72 37.67
N LYS A 5 26.98 17.81 37.97
CA LYS A 5 27.34 16.71 37.07
C LYS A 5 26.18 15.72 36.90
N ALA A 6 25.46 15.42 37.99
CA ALA A 6 24.27 14.57 37.95
C ALA A 6 23.12 15.20 37.14
N ILE A 7 22.91 16.52 37.26
CA ILE A 7 21.90 17.24 36.50
C ILE A 7 22.25 17.26 35.01
N VAL A 8 23.52 17.50 34.65
CA VAL A 8 23.97 17.49 33.25
C VAL A 8 23.83 16.09 32.63
N LEU A 9 24.14 15.03 33.37
CA LEU A 9 23.93 13.64 32.94
C LEU A 9 22.45 13.32 32.71
N ALA A 10 21.56 13.77 33.60
CA ALA A 10 20.12 13.56 33.43
C ALA A 10 19.57 14.26 32.18
N ILE A 11 20.02 15.49 31.89
CA ILE A 11 19.62 16.24 30.71
C ILE A 11 20.14 15.59 29.42
N ALA A 12 21.39 15.09 29.43
CA ALA A 12 21.97 14.39 28.28
C ALA A 12 21.24 13.07 27.95
N MET A 13 20.78 12.33 28.96
CA MET A 13 20.00 11.10 28.74
C MET A 13 18.59 11.39 28.21
N LEU A 14 17.95 12.50 28.62
CA LEU A 14 16.64 12.91 28.12
C LEU A 14 16.69 13.40 26.66
N ALA A 15 17.82 13.96 26.21
CA ALA A 15 18.00 14.44 24.83
C ALA A 15 18.28 13.31 23.81
N GLY A 16 18.77 12.15 24.24
CA GLY A 16 19.08 11.02 23.36
C GLY A 16 17.86 10.16 22.96
N GLY A 17 16.69 10.42 23.54
CA GLY A 17 15.48 9.59 23.40
C GLY A 17 14.50 10.05 22.32
N ILE A 18 14.81 11.08 21.53
CA ILE A 18 13.99 11.44 20.36
C ILE A 18 14.43 10.51 19.22
N GLY A 19 14.05 9.24 19.34
CA GLY A 19 14.23 8.25 18.30
C GLY A 19 13.68 8.81 17.00
N TYR A 20 14.50 8.76 15.94
CA TYR A 20 14.08 9.01 14.57
C TYR A 20 12.80 8.23 14.31
N THR A 21 11.65 8.88 14.41
CA THR A 21 10.43 8.36 13.83
C THR A 21 10.69 8.42 12.33
N ARG A 22 11.03 7.26 11.73
CA ARG A 22 10.96 7.17 10.28
C ARG A 22 9.51 7.46 9.96
N GLN A 23 9.29 8.62 9.33
CA GLN A 23 8.01 8.99 8.77
C GLN A 23 7.50 7.75 8.03
N ALA A 24 6.34 7.25 8.43
CA ALA A 24 5.74 6.09 7.80
C ALA A 24 5.75 6.36 6.29
N ASP A 25 6.38 5.45 5.54
CA ASP A 25 6.41 5.48 4.07
C ASP A 25 5.00 5.82 3.59
N ALA A 26 4.83 6.74 2.63
CA ALA A 26 3.49 7.19 2.26
C ALA A 26 2.76 6.00 1.64
N GLN A 27 1.93 5.35 2.44
CA GLN A 27 1.24 4.14 2.06
C GLN A 27 -0.18 4.52 1.68
N THR A 28 -0.58 4.19 0.46
CA THR A 28 -1.94 4.40 -0.01
C THR A 28 -2.68 3.07 0.04
N PHE A 29 -3.75 3.01 0.83
CA PHE A 29 -4.70 1.91 0.82
C PHE A 29 -5.99 2.37 0.16
N GLN A 30 -6.53 1.54 -0.73
CA GLN A 30 -7.82 1.78 -1.37
C GLN A 30 -8.68 0.54 -1.29
N THR A 31 -9.95 0.73 -0.96
CA THR A 31 -10.96 -0.33 -0.99
C THR A 31 -11.76 -0.20 -2.28
N TYR A 32 -11.89 -1.29 -3.01
CA TYR A 32 -12.64 -1.33 -4.26
C TYR A 32 -13.86 -2.22 -4.13
N ARG A 33 -14.94 -1.78 -4.78
CA ARG A 33 -16.13 -2.60 -5.04
C ARG A 33 -16.37 -2.70 -6.54
N CYS A 34 -16.55 -3.93 -7.02
CA CYS A 34 -16.73 -4.24 -8.43
C CYS A 34 -18.20 -4.51 -8.76
N ALA A 35 -18.54 -4.39 -10.05
CA ALA A 35 -19.89 -4.58 -10.56
C ALA A 35 -20.42 -6.02 -10.40
N ASP A 36 -19.52 -7.00 -10.24
CA ASP A 36 -19.86 -8.41 -9.99
C ASP A 36 -20.00 -8.72 -8.48
N GLY A 37 -19.92 -7.71 -7.62
CA GLY A 37 -19.97 -7.85 -6.17
C GLY A 37 -18.62 -8.15 -5.52
N THR A 38 -17.56 -8.38 -6.29
CA THR A 38 -16.20 -8.59 -5.75
C THR A 38 -15.76 -7.34 -4.98
N GLN A 39 -15.16 -7.55 -3.80
CA GLN A 39 -14.55 -6.50 -3.00
C GLN A 39 -13.11 -6.87 -2.68
N PHE A 40 -12.23 -5.88 -2.72
CA PHE A 40 -10.83 -6.08 -2.36
C PHE A 40 -10.22 -4.79 -1.84
N ILE A 41 -9.14 -4.94 -1.07
CA ILE A 41 -8.30 -3.84 -0.62
C ILE A 41 -6.98 -3.92 -1.39
N VAL A 42 -6.44 -2.79 -1.80
CA VAL A 42 -5.11 -2.71 -2.40
C VAL A 42 -4.24 -1.71 -1.65
N GLY A 43 -3.02 -2.13 -1.33
CA GLY A 43 -1.94 -1.28 -0.84
C GLY A 43 -0.93 -0.95 -1.93
N PHE A 44 -0.55 0.32 -2.01
CA PHE A 44 0.58 0.84 -2.78
C PHE A 44 1.58 1.50 -1.83
N TYR A 45 2.86 1.28 -2.10
CA TYR A 45 3.98 1.83 -1.32
C TYR A 45 4.90 2.61 -2.26
N ASP A 46 5.42 3.77 -1.83
CA ASP A 46 6.13 4.71 -2.71
C ASP A 46 7.33 4.10 -3.43
N TYR A 47 8.07 3.22 -2.76
CA TYR A 47 9.28 2.59 -3.31
C TYR A 47 9.05 1.16 -3.82
N ASP A 48 7.81 0.67 -3.81
CA ASP A 48 7.46 -0.66 -4.29
C ASP A 48 6.51 -0.56 -5.49
N LYS A 49 6.95 -1.09 -6.63
CA LYS A 49 6.13 -1.12 -7.85
C LYS A 49 5.05 -2.21 -7.81
N ARG A 50 4.91 -2.96 -6.72
CA ARG A 50 3.91 -4.00 -6.58
C ARG A 50 2.63 -3.44 -5.99
N ALA A 51 1.51 -4.06 -6.36
CA ALA A 51 0.23 -3.84 -5.70
C ALA A 51 -0.03 -5.02 -4.76
N PHE A 52 -0.36 -4.73 -3.50
CA PHE A 52 -0.63 -5.74 -2.48
C PHE A 52 -2.14 -5.82 -2.30
N LEU A 53 -2.76 -6.86 -2.88
CA LEU A 53 -4.19 -7.10 -2.83
C LEU A 53 -4.55 -7.99 -1.66
N GLN A 54 -5.69 -7.71 -1.03
CA GLN A 54 -6.43 -8.67 -0.24
C GLN A 54 -7.79 -8.87 -0.92
N ILE A 55 -8.00 -10.05 -1.50
CA ILE A 55 -9.19 -10.40 -2.30
C ILE A 55 -9.65 -11.80 -1.95
N ASP A 56 -10.96 -11.99 -1.79
CA ASP A 56 -11.57 -13.26 -1.35
C ASP A 56 -10.97 -13.81 -0.02
N GLY A 57 -10.35 -12.95 0.79
CA GLY A 57 -9.68 -13.29 2.06
C GLY A 57 -8.18 -13.57 1.93
N ASP A 58 -7.66 -13.76 0.71
CA ASP A 58 -6.27 -14.12 0.47
C ASP A 58 -5.39 -12.90 0.16
N PRO A 59 -4.17 -12.82 0.74
CA PRO A 59 -3.19 -11.82 0.36
C PRO A 59 -2.50 -12.23 -0.95
N VAL A 60 -2.55 -11.34 -1.95
CA VAL A 60 -1.96 -11.53 -3.27
C VAL A 60 -1.07 -10.36 -3.64
N THR A 61 0.19 -10.64 -3.97
CA THR A 61 1.11 -9.63 -4.51
C THR A 61 1.06 -9.63 -6.04
N LEU A 62 0.76 -8.48 -6.63
CA LEU A 62 0.75 -8.27 -8.07
C LEU A 62 1.98 -7.47 -8.49
N ALA A 63 2.74 -7.98 -9.46
CA ALA A 63 3.83 -7.22 -10.05
C ALA A 63 3.29 -6.23 -11.08
N GLN A 64 3.82 -5.00 -11.09
CA GLN A 64 3.53 -4.06 -12.16
C GLN A 64 4.02 -4.60 -13.51
N ARG A 65 3.18 -4.44 -14.52
CA ARG A 65 3.43 -4.83 -15.90
C ARG A 65 3.38 -3.58 -16.78
N PRO A 66 4.08 -3.59 -17.92
CA PRO A 66 3.92 -2.56 -18.94
C PRO A 66 2.44 -2.40 -19.33
N ALA A 67 2.01 -1.15 -19.44
CA ALA A 67 0.66 -0.78 -19.86
C ALA A 67 0.76 0.36 -20.88
N VAL A 68 -0.15 0.37 -21.85
CA VAL A 68 -0.24 1.46 -22.84
C VAL A 68 -0.66 2.77 -22.17
N SER A 69 -1.56 2.68 -21.17
CA SER A 69 -1.99 3.80 -20.36
C SER A 69 -2.32 3.34 -18.94
N GLY A 70 -2.13 4.23 -17.98
CA GLY A 70 -2.39 3.94 -16.56
C GLY A 70 -1.37 2.97 -15.97
N ALA A 71 -1.82 2.15 -15.04
CA ALA A 71 -1.02 1.11 -14.41
C ALA A 71 -1.70 -0.25 -14.56
N ARG A 72 -0.91 -1.28 -14.87
CA ARG A 72 -1.34 -2.68 -14.92
C ARG A 72 -0.53 -3.48 -13.93
N TYR A 73 -1.19 -4.31 -13.16
CA TYR A 73 -0.57 -5.22 -12.21
C TYR A 73 -1.09 -6.64 -12.46
N SER A 74 -0.21 -7.65 -12.38
CA SER A 74 -0.64 -9.04 -12.50
C SER A 74 0.18 -10.00 -11.65
N GLY A 75 -0.49 -11.04 -11.16
CA GLY A 75 0.06 -12.08 -10.29
C GLY A 75 -1.05 -13.04 -9.85
N ALA A 76 -0.71 -14.30 -9.55
CA ALA A 76 -1.65 -15.31 -9.04
C ALA A 76 -2.96 -15.46 -9.84
N GLY A 77 -2.93 -15.28 -11.17
CA GLY A 77 -4.13 -15.33 -12.02
C GLY A 77 -5.07 -14.13 -11.87
N ILE A 78 -4.63 -13.08 -11.18
CA ILE A 78 -5.33 -11.81 -11.03
C ILE A 78 -4.66 -10.76 -11.92
N THR A 79 -5.48 -9.90 -12.54
CA THR A 79 -5.01 -8.71 -13.23
C THR A 79 -5.80 -7.51 -12.76
N LEU A 80 -5.09 -6.50 -12.26
CA LEU A 80 -5.64 -5.20 -11.87
C LEU A 80 -5.17 -4.17 -12.90
N VAL A 81 -6.10 -3.35 -13.41
CA VAL A 81 -5.79 -2.24 -14.30
C VAL A 81 -6.42 -0.98 -13.73
N ILE A 82 -5.61 0.06 -13.56
CA ILE A 82 -6.03 1.40 -13.13
C ILE A 82 -5.74 2.35 -14.28
N GLY A 83 -6.78 2.83 -14.95
CA GLY A 83 -6.68 3.79 -16.04
C GLY A 83 -6.23 5.16 -15.55
N LYS A 84 -5.69 5.99 -16.45
CA LYS A 84 -5.22 7.36 -16.13
C LYS A 84 -6.31 8.25 -15.52
N THR A 85 -7.57 7.99 -15.86
CA THR A 85 -8.75 8.74 -15.38
C THR A 85 -9.39 8.12 -14.13
N GLY A 86 -8.77 7.10 -13.54
CA GLY A 86 -9.28 6.40 -12.35
C GLY A 86 -10.19 5.20 -12.65
N ALA A 87 -10.55 4.97 -13.92
CA ALA A 87 -11.30 3.77 -14.32
C ALA A 87 -10.53 2.50 -13.92
N THR A 88 -11.08 1.71 -13.00
CA THR A 88 -10.41 0.53 -12.46
C THR A 88 -11.13 -0.73 -12.91
N THR A 89 -10.38 -1.75 -13.32
CA THR A 89 -10.94 -3.07 -13.64
C THR A 89 -10.10 -4.16 -12.98
N VAL A 90 -10.76 -5.26 -12.62
CA VAL A 90 -10.08 -6.47 -12.14
C VAL A 90 -10.53 -7.68 -12.96
N LYS A 91 -9.60 -8.59 -13.20
CA LYS A 91 -9.88 -9.94 -13.68
C LYS A 91 -9.42 -10.92 -12.61
N HIS A 92 -10.36 -11.68 -12.04
CA HIS A 92 -10.06 -12.68 -11.03
C HIS A 92 -10.14 -14.10 -11.61
N LEU A 93 -8.99 -14.74 -11.84
CA LEU A 93 -8.89 -16.12 -12.36
C LEU A 93 -9.67 -16.32 -13.66
N LYS A 94 -10.68 -17.22 -13.63
CA LYS A 94 -11.55 -17.55 -14.76
C LYS A 94 -12.74 -16.60 -14.90
N ARG A 95 -12.93 -15.65 -13.97
CA ARG A 95 -14.02 -14.68 -14.04
C ARG A 95 -13.76 -13.66 -15.17
N PRO A 96 -14.82 -13.10 -15.77
CA PRO A 96 -14.70 -11.99 -16.69
C PRO A 96 -14.00 -10.78 -16.05
N VAL A 97 -13.52 -9.87 -16.90
CA VAL A 97 -13.06 -8.56 -16.44
C VAL A 97 -14.27 -7.79 -15.91
N THR A 98 -14.17 -7.21 -14.72
CA THR A 98 -15.24 -6.43 -14.09
C THR A 98 -14.74 -5.02 -13.77
N ALA A 99 -15.65 -4.04 -13.85
CA ALA A 99 -15.36 -2.65 -13.49
C ALA A 99 -15.49 -2.46 -11.98
N CYS A 100 -14.58 -1.67 -11.40
CA CYS A 100 -14.52 -1.42 -9.97
C CYS A 100 -14.40 0.08 -9.67
N ALA A 101 -14.97 0.49 -8.55
CA ALA A 101 -14.91 1.85 -8.03
C ALA A 101 -14.34 1.83 -6.61
N VAL A 102 -13.62 2.90 -6.25
CA VAL A 102 -13.20 3.14 -4.87
C VAL A 102 -14.44 3.42 -4.02
N ILE A 103 -14.47 2.88 -2.80
CA ILE A 103 -15.53 3.12 -1.81
C ILE A 103 -15.00 3.80 -0.56
#